data_AF-A0A345HYG1-F1
#
_entry.id   AF-A0A345HYG1-F1
#
_cell.length_a   1.000
_cell.length_b   1.000
_cell.length_c   1.000
_cell.angle_alpha   90.00
_cell.angle_beta   90.00
_cell.angle_gamma   90.00
#
_symmetry.space_group_name_H-M   'P 1'
#
loop_
_entity.id
_entity.type
_entity.pdbx_description
1 polymer ?
#
loop_
_entity_poly.entity_id
_entity_poly.type
_entity_poly.pdbx_seq_one_letter_code
_entity_poly.pdbx_strand_id
1 'polypeptide(L)'
;MAPERPTHTPFPHPLVPGPLPGPHRAVKGFSYRRHTGIKARARTLVNHRSGPGPTATTVRRGKDSPVHLMDLFRARSTPGGGVMLALTRRCPLSCRHCSTNSMLSSEQHAESVFEGFVETFTPQERPDFVVMSGGEVLLRPALVERIALRARESGARSHILSGMFFARQPGIPDRLRRAIDAVDHFSASLDVFHEEEVPRAAVLRVLKQLADEGKDVSLQVVGMDEDDPYLAEVTDDIRTTLEDRVPVWVSLVGNVGRASEWLPEPGGTATPPAATGPVPADGGPPYSAPPHPAPPSPCEMAAWPLVSFDGTVVACCNQNVVDGLGGRLPAHLRLGDARTDSWQTVIERQRARHLLRGVRAFGPAYLAERTGSAPGSCSGYCKTCFMLSDDPATEASAAVFMDRPGTRAMETRIAELVGDAGPDWLARRFGTHRYADLMLLGYRGPEPVAVHTGGNGSCAV
;
A
#
# COMPACT_ATOMS: atom_id res chain seq x y z
N MET A 1 -41.94 30.47 -37.90
CA MET A 1 -40.55 30.92 -37.75
C MET A 1 -40.02 30.41 -36.41
N ALA A 2 -39.27 29.32 -36.46
CA ALA A 2 -38.55 28.72 -35.34
C ALA A 2 -37.12 28.43 -35.88
N PRO A 3 -36.04 28.76 -35.16
CA PRO A 3 -34.70 28.58 -35.71
C PRO A 3 -34.21 27.14 -35.53
N GLU A 4 -33.60 26.64 -36.60
CA GLU A 4 -33.06 25.31 -36.79
C GLU A 4 -31.80 25.03 -35.95
N ARG A 5 -31.62 23.76 -35.58
CA ARG A 5 -30.40 23.22 -34.95
C ARG A 5 -29.30 23.00 -36.01
N PRO A 6 -28.03 23.31 -35.72
CA PRO A 6 -26.94 22.95 -36.62
C PRO A 6 -26.48 21.50 -36.42
N THR A 7 -26.44 20.78 -37.55
CA THR A 7 -25.76 19.49 -37.76
C THR A 7 -24.27 19.70 -37.95
N HIS A 8 -23.41 18.98 -37.22
CA HIS A 8 -21.99 18.87 -37.50
C HIS A 8 -21.62 17.43 -37.87
N THR A 9 -21.17 17.28 -39.12
CA THR A 9 -20.51 16.12 -39.73
C THR A 9 -18.99 16.18 -39.55
N PRO A 10 -18.25 15.07 -39.84
CA PRO A 10 -16.98 14.73 -39.19
C PRO A 10 -15.75 15.24 -39.95
N PHE A 11 -14.62 15.35 -39.24
CA PHE A 11 -13.29 15.66 -39.77
C PHE A 11 -12.26 14.58 -39.36
N PRO A 12 -11.08 14.49 -40.01
CA PRO A 12 -10.52 13.25 -40.51
C PRO A 12 -9.19 12.85 -39.81
N HIS A 13 -8.76 11.60 -40.05
CA HIS A 13 -7.37 11.15 -39.89
C HIS A 13 -6.72 11.01 -41.29
N PRO A 14 -5.39 10.83 -41.45
CA PRO A 14 -4.25 11.03 -40.54
C PRO A 14 -3.09 11.84 -41.18
N LEU A 15 -2.06 12.22 -40.40
CA LEU A 15 -0.76 12.64 -40.92
C LEU A 15 0.35 11.68 -40.49
N VAL A 16 1.07 11.20 -41.49
CA VAL A 16 2.26 10.33 -41.41
C VAL A 16 3.49 11.18 -41.04
N PRO A 17 4.34 10.77 -40.07
CA PRO A 17 5.62 11.44 -39.84
C PRO A 17 6.69 10.96 -40.84
N GLY A 18 7.36 11.91 -41.49
CA GLY A 18 8.54 11.69 -42.34
C GLY A 18 9.83 11.38 -41.56
N PRO A 19 10.94 11.10 -42.27
CA PRO A 19 12.14 10.49 -41.69
C PRO A 19 12.99 11.49 -40.88
N LEU A 20 13.61 10.99 -39.81
CA LEU A 20 14.55 11.71 -38.95
C LEU A 20 15.92 11.88 -39.63
N PRO A 21 16.60 13.04 -39.47
CA PRO A 21 17.97 13.22 -39.95
C PRO A 21 19.00 12.56 -39.00
N GLY A 22 20.07 12.04 -39.61
CA GLY A 22 21.16 11.31 -38.98
C GLY A 22 22.17 12.17 -38.18
N PRO A 23 23.26 11.55 -37.68
CA PRO A 23 23.95 12.00 -36.48
C PRO A 23 25.08 13.00 -36.76
N HIS A 24 25.16 14.05 -35.94
CA HIS A 24 26.32 14.95 -35.89
C HIS A 24 27.29 14.60 -34.76
N ARG A 25 28.54 14.41 -35.21
CA ARG A 25 29.86 14.38 -34.55
C ARG A 25 30.01 14.85 -33.10
N ALA A 26 30.62 13.96 -32.33
CA ALA A 26 31.81 14.10 -31.46
C ALA A 26 32.21 15.50 -30.96
N VAL A 27 32.21 15.66 -29.63
CA VAL A 27 33.05 16.60 -28.90
C VAL A 27 33.91 15.83 -27.88
N LYS A 28 35.21 16.08 -27.95
CA LYS A 28 36.26 15.53 -27.08
C LYS A 28 36.32 16.27 -25.74
N GLY A 29 36.63 15.50 -24.70
CA GLY A 29 37.60 15.91 -23.68
C GLY A 29 37.04 16.50 -22.40
N PHE A 30 37.04 15.71 -21.33
CA PHE A 30 37.26 16.24 -19.98
C PHE A 30 38.01 15.19 -19.14
N SER A 31 39.20 15.57 -18.67
CA SER A 31 40.07 14.75 -17.83
C SER A 31 39.63 14.86 -16.36
N TYR A 32 39.45 13.74 -15.67
CA TYR A 32 39.28 13.73 -14.22
C TYR A 32 40.64 13.51 -13.54
N ARG A 33 41.13 14.54 -12.85
CA ARG A 33 42.26 14.43 -11.91
C ARG A 33 41.79 13.74 -10.63
N ARG A 34 42.60 12.78 -10.16
CA ARG A 34 42.49 12.21 -8.81
C ARG A 34 42.88 13.25 -7.77
N HIS A 35 42.04 13.47 -6.76
CA HIS A 35 42.44 14.11 -5.52
C HIS A 35 42.30 13.12 -4.37
N THR A 36 43.47 12.77 -3.84
CA THR A 36 43.69 12.10 -2.57
C THR A 36 43.63 13.12 -1.44
N GLY A 37 43.06 12.72 -0.31
CA GLY A 37 43.35 13.32 0.99
C GLY A 37 42.19 14.09 1.63
N ILE A 38 41.47 13.42 2.54
CA ILE A 38 40.76 14.10 3.62
C ILE A 38 41.24 13.49 4.95
N LYS A 39 41.88 14.36 5.74
CA LYS A 39 42.34 14.10 7.10
C LYS A 39 41.15 14.04 8.05
N ALA A 40 41.16 13.06 8.94
CA ALA A 40 40.25 12.93 10.07
C ALA A 40 40.32 14.16 11.00
N ARG A 41 39.15 14.67 11.39
CA ARG A 41 38.98 15.52 12.58
C ARG A 41 37.92 14.90 13.46
N ALA A 42 38.32 14.62 14.70
CA ALA A 42 37.47 14.17 15.78
C ALA A 42 36.35 15.19 16.05
N ARG A 43 35.11 14.70 16.17
CA ARG A 43 33.99 15.45 16.73
C ARG A 43 33.55 14.79 18.03
N THR A 44 33.53 15.61 19.06
CA THR A 44 33.01 15.39 20.40
C THR A 44 31.53 14.99 20.31
N LEU A 45 31.20 13.80 20.83
CA LEU A 45 29.83 13.31 20.97
C LEU A 45 29.16 13.99 22.17
N VAL A 46 28.13 14.79 21.90
CA VAL A 46 27.16 15.24 22.90
C VAL A 46 26.03 14.23 22.93
N ASN A 47 25.89 13.53 24.06
CA ASN A 47 24.82 12.57 24.31
C ASN A 47 23.45 13.27 24.40
N HIS A 48 22.63 13.18 23.35
CA HIS A 48 21.19 13.36 23.48
C HIS A 48 20.54 12.02 23.84
N ARG A 49 19.95 11.97 25.04
CA ARG A 49 19.11 10.85 25.50
C ARG A 49 17.84 10.81 24.65
N SER A 50 17.76 9.82 23.77
CA SER A 50 16.51 9.39 23.13
C SER A 50 15.60 8.75 24.19
N GLY A 51 14.39 9.26 24.36
CA GLY A 51 13.37 8.64 25.21
C GLY A 51 12.91 7.28 24.67
N PRO A 52 12.26 6.44 25.50
CA PRO A 52 11.81 5.12 25.10
C PRO A 52 10.65 5.27 24.10
N GLY A 53 10.88 4.85 22.84
CA GLY A 53 9.80 4.65 21.88
C GLY A 53 8.91 3.49 22.30
N PRO A 54 7.62 3.48 21.89
CA PRO A 54 6.72 2.37 22.19
C PRO A 54 7.25 1.09 21.54
N THR A 55 7.65 0.14 22.38
CA THR A 55 7.99 -1.22 21.96
C THR A 55 6.68 -1.95 21.69
N ALA A 56 6.13 -1.77 20.48
CA ALA A 56 5.29 -2.81 19.91
C ALA A 56 6.20 -4.03 19.76
N THR A 57 6.05 -5.01 20.65
CA THR A 57 6.73 -6.30 20.58
C THR A 57 6.18 -7.04 19.37
N THR A 58 6.62 -6.66 18.17
CA THR A 58 6.46 -7.52 17.00
C THR A 58 7.25 -8.78 17.32
N VAL A 59 6.53 -9.87 17.61
CA VAL A 59 7.11 -11.20 17.72
C VAL A 59 7.76 -11.48 16.37
N ARG A 60 9.07 -11.26 16.29
CA ARG A 60 9.85 -11.53 15.08
C ARG A 60 9.88 -13.04 14.90
N ARG A 61 8.99 -13.54 14.05
CA ARG A 61 9.04 -14.93 13.57
C ARG A 61 10.40 -15.18 12.92
N GLY A 62 10.87 -16.43 13.00
CA GLY A 62 12.13 -16.83 12.39
C GLY A 62 12.16 -16.52 10.89
N LYS A 63 13.36 -16.36 10.34
CA LYS A 63 13.57 -16.08 8.91
C LYS A 63 12.91 -17.12 7.99
N ASP A 64 12.71 -18.33 8.49
CA ASP A 64 12.13 -19.46 7.75
C ASP A 64 10.65 -19.68 8.06
N SER A 65 10.02 -18.84 8.89
CA SER A 65 8.58 -18.97 9.15
C SER A 65 7.77 -18.58 7.91
N PRO A 66 6.68 -19.31 7.62
CA PRO A 66 5.72 -18.94 6.57
C PRO A 66 5.22 -17.51 6.76
N VAL A 67 5.01 -16.81 5.65
CA VAL A 67 4.40 -15.48 5.60
C VAL A 67 2.96 -15.64 5.17
N HIS A 68 2.04 -15.47 6.12
CA HIS A 68 0.61 -15.45 5.82
C HIS A 68 0.17 -14.03 5.44
N LEU A 69 -0.91 -13.89 4.67
CA LEU A 69 -1.49 -12.58 4.36
C LEU A 69 -1.84 -11.77 5.63
N MET A 70 -2.18 -12.46 6.73
CA MET A 70 -2.47 -11.85 8.04
C MET A 70 -1.26 -11.19 8.69
N ASP A 71 -0.06 -11.68 8.41
CA ASP A 71 1.15 -11.07 8.93
C ASP A 71 1.37 -9.70 8.27
N LEU A 72 1.06 -9.59 6.97
CA LEU A 72 1.10 -8.32 6.22
C LEU A 72 0.08 -7.31 6.77
N PHE A 73 -1.17 -7.75 6.96
CA PHE A 73 -2.25 -6.90 7.47
C PHE A 73 -2.01 -6.45 8.91
N ARG A 74 -1.45 -7.33 9.75
CA ARG A 74 -1.07 -6.99 11.12
C ARG A 74 0.00 -5.89 11.15
N ALA A 75 0.99 -5.97 10.26
CA ALA A 75 2.03 -4.94 10.15
C ALA A 75 1.52 -3.64 9.50
N ARG A 76 0.37 -3.67 8.79
CA ARG A 76 -0.12 -2.54 7.98
C ARG A 76 -0.41 -1.28 8.77
N SER A 77 -0.80 -1.40 10.04
CA SER A 77 -1.06 -0.27 10.93
C SER A 77 0.20 0.30 11.59
N THR A 78 1.34 -0.42 11.54
CA THR A 78 2.59 -0.01 12.16
C THR A 78 3.33 1.00 11.27
N PRO A 79 3.62 2.23 11.73
CA PRO A 79 4.37 3.21 10.94
C PRO A 79 5.78 2.72 10.58
N GLY A 80 6.01 2.50 9.29
CA GLY A 80 7.23 1.91 8.75
C GLY A 80 7.31 0.38 8.88
N GLY A 81 6.22 -0.31 9.24
CA GLY A 81 6.17 -1.78 9.24
C GLY A 81 6.35 -2.38 7.84
N GLY A 82 6.10 -1.60 6.80
CA GLY A 82 6.34 -2.02 5.43
C GLY A 82 6.58 -0.86 4.49
N VAL A 83 7.02 -1.19 3.28
CA VAL A 83 7.18 -0.29 2.15
C VAL A 83 6.60 -0.91 0.89
N MET A 84 5.92 -0.09 0.08
CA MET A 84 5.43 -0.49 -1.23
C MET A 84 6.35 0.07 -2.33
N LEU A 85 6.69 -0.74 -3.32
CA LEU A 85 7.50 -0.35 -4.46
C LEU A 85 6.69 -0.53 -5.75
N ALA A 86 6.37 0.58 -6.41
CA ALA A 86 5.69 0.57 -7.70
C ALA A 86 6.72 0.41 -8.83
N LEU A 87 7.15 -0.84 -9.08
CA LEU A 87 8.35 -1.11 -9.88
C LEU A 87 8.20 -0.74 -11.36
N THR A 88 6.99 -0.73 -11.89
CA THR A 88 6.73 -0.36 -13.28
C THR A 88 5.30 0.10 -13.42
N ARG A 89 5.05 1.04 -14.33
CA ARG A 89 3.68 1.38 -14.73
C ARG A 89 3.22 0.56 -15.93
N ARG A 90 4.08 -0.28 -16.50
CA ARG A 90 3.71 -1.13 -17.64
C ARG A 90 2.90 -2.31 -17.15
N CYS A 91 1.83 -2.64 -17.86
CA CYS A 91 1.02 -3.84 -17.64
C CYS A 91 0.61 -4.43 -18.99
N PRO A 92 0.71 -5.75 -19.22
CA PRO A 92 0.18 -6.36 -20.44
C PRO A 92 -1.35 -6.45 -20.42
N LEU A 93 -1.99 -6.28 -19.25
CA LEU A 93 -3.44 -6.27 -19.08
C LEU A 93 -4.02 -4.88 -19.30
N SER A 94 -5.28 -4.86 -19.70
CA SER A 94 -6.13 -3.70 -19.99
C SER A 94 -7.38 -3.62 -19.09
N CYS A 95 -7.39 -4.33 -17.96
CA CYS A 95 -8.51 -4.41 -17.01
C CYS A 95 -9.19 -3.06 -16.74
N ARG A 96 -10.51 -2.97 -16.93
CA ARG A 96 -11.26 -1.69 -16.89
C ARG A 96 -11.24 -0.95 -15.55
N HIS A 97 -10.93 -1.64 -14.46
CA HIS A 97 -10.88 -1.10 -13.10
C HIS A 97 -9.48 -0.71 -12.61
N CYS A 98 -8.43 -0.89 -13.44
CA CYS A 98 -7.04 -0.74 -13.01
C CYS A 98 -6.78 0.64 -12.39
N SER A 99 -6.41 0.63 -11.11
CA SER A 99 -6.16 1.85 -10.34
C SER A 99 -4.97 2.63 -10.90
N THR A 100 -3.85 1.97 -11.22
CA THR A 100 -2.61 2.61 -11.70
C THR A 100 -2.69 3.21 -13.10
N ASN A 101 -3.80 2.98 -13.80
CA ASN A 101 -3.99 3.31 -15.22
C ASN A 101 -2.85 2.75 -16.10
N SER A 102 -2.38 1.55 -15.77
CA SER A 102 -1.24 0.91 -16.42
C SER A 102 -1.59 0.31 -17.77
N MET A 103 -0.74 0.53 -18.76
CA MET A 103 -0.80 -0.04 -20.11
C MET A 103 0.58 -0.55 -20.52
N LEU A 104 0.68 -1.41 -21.54
CA LEU A 104 1.98 -1.92 -21.97
C LEU A 104 2.88 -0.79 -22.53
N SER A 105 2.29 0.30 -22.98
CA SER A 105 2.96 1.50 -23.48
C SER A 105 3.30 2.53 -22.39
N SER A 106 2.88 2.32 -21.13
CA SER A 106 3.18 3.24 -20.03
C SER A 106 4.68 3.36 -19.77
N GLU A 107 5.06 4.40 -19.05
CA GLU A 107 6.43 4.67 -18.66
C GLU A 107 7.04 3.57 -17.79
N GLN A 108 8.37 3.45 -17.89
CA GLN A 108 9.16 2.57 -17.03
C GLN A 108 10.46 3.29 -16.67
N HIS A 109 10.70 3.45 -15.38
CA HIS A 109 11.88 4.13 -14.86
C HIS A 109 13.03 3.14 -14.55
N ALA A 110 14.22 3.69 -14.36
CA ALA A 110 15.45 2.95 -14.11
C ALA A 110 15.33 2.03 -12.88
N GLU A 111 15.89 0.82 -12.98
CA GLU A 111 15.88 -0.16 -11.87
C GLU A 111 16.59 0.37 -10.63
N SER A 112 17.68 1.13 -10.84
CA SER A 112 18.58 1.63 -9.80
C SER A 112 17.90 2.51 -8.76
N VAL A 113 16.76 3.13 -9.08
CA VAL A 113 15.97 3.92 -8.13
C VAL A 113 15.44 3.02 -7.01
N PHE A 114 14.94 1.84 -7.35
CA PHE A 114 14.36 0.90 -6.38
C PHE A 114 15.45 0.10 -5.68
N GLU A 115 16.47 -0.33 -6.42
CA GLU A 115 17.60 -1.09 -5.85
C GLU A 115 18.39 -0.26 -4.87
N GLY A 116 18.80 0.95 -5.26
CA GLY A 116 19.55 1.85 -4.39
C GLY A 116 18.80 2.20 -3.11
N PHE A 117 17.47 2.29 -3.16
CA PHE A 117 16.66 2.51 -1.97
C PHE A 117 16.67 1.29 -1.03
N VAL A 118 16.46 0.08 -1.56
CA VAL A 118 16.48 -1.17 -0.78
C VAL A 118 17.89 -1.48 -0.26
N GLU A 119 18.94 -1.04 -0.96
CA GLU A 119 20.33 -1.13 -0.50
C GLU A 119 20.58 -0.38 0.81
N THR A 120 19.77 0.65 1.11
CA THR A 120 19.88 1.43 2.35
C THR A 120 19.34 0.71 3.59
N PHE A 121 18.70 -0.44 3.44
CA PHE A 121 18.16 -1.20 4.57
C PHE A 121 19.29 -1.85 5.37
N THR A 122 19.15 -1.87 6.70
CA THR A 122 20.08 -2.56 7.61
C THR A 122 19.32 -3.53 8.52
N PRO A 123 20.02 -4.46 9.20
CA PRO A 123 19.40 -5.32 10.21
C PRO A 123 18.77 -4.59 11.41
N GLN A 124 19.04 -3.30 11.58
CA GLN A 124 18.46 -2.47 12.63
C GLN A 124 17.39 -1.52 12.05
N GLU A 125 17.55 -1.10 10.80
CA GLU A 125 16.76 -0.09 10.14
C GLU A 125 16.23 -0.62 8.82
N ARG A 126 15.08 -1.29 8.88
CA ARG A 126 14.39 -1.86 7.72
C ARG A 126 12.87 -1.86 7.94
N PRO A 127 12.06 -2.00 6.87
CA PRO A 127 10.69 -2.45 7.02
C PRO A 127 10.64 -3.92 7.46
N ASP A 128 9.50 -4.35 8.01
CA ASP A 128 9.22 -5.79 8.16
C ASP A 128 8.87 -6.40 6.78
N PHE A 129 8.16 -5.64 5.93
CA PHE A 129 7.72 -6.08 4.61
C PHE A 129 8.11 -5.13 3.46
N VAL A 130 8.57 -5.71 2.36
CA VAL A 130 8.75 -5.05 1.05
C VAL A 130 7.71 -5.61 0.10
N VAL A 131 6.70 -4.81 -0.23
CA VAL A 131 5.64 -5.19 -1.17
C VAL A 131 5.96 -4.59 -2.54
N MET A 132 6.12 -5.43 -3.56
CA MET A 132 6.37 -4.98 -4.93
C MET A 132 5.12 -5.18 -5.78
N SER A 133 4.73 -4.12 -6.48
CA SER A 133 3.57 -4.08 -7.36
C SER A 133 3.85 -3.08 -8.49
N GLY A 134 2.80 -2.53 -9.10
CA GLY A 134 2.85 -1.56 -10.18
C GLY A 134 1.72 -1.83 -11.15
N GLY A 135 2.03 -1.79 -12.45
CA GLY A 135 1.20 -2.41 -13.48
C GLY A 135 1.29 -3.93 -13.38
N GLU A 136 2.31 -4.52 -14.00
CA GLU A 136 2.67 -5.94 -13.85
C GLU A 136 4.13 -6.07 -13.42
N VAL A 137 4.31 -6.40 -12.15
CA VAL A 137 5.63 -6.50 -11.50
C VAL A 137 6.51 -7.56 -12.18
N LEU A 138 5.93 -8.63 -12.72
CA LEU A 138 6.63 -9.71 -13.42
C LEU A 138 7.04 -9.37 -14.85
N LEU A 139 6.80 -8.14 -15.33
CA LEU A 139 7.54 -7.62 -16.48
C LEU A 139 9.01 -7.32 -16.13
N ARG A 140 9.36 -7.23 -14.83
CA ARG A 140 10.71 -6.99 -14.33
C ARG A 140 11.19 -8.09 -13.38
N PRO A 141 11.17 -9.37 -13.79
CA PRO A 141 11.39 -10.49 -12.87
C PRO A 141 12.79 -10.49 -12.25
N ALA A 142 13.82 -10.09 -12.99
CA ALA A 142 15.17 -10.00 -12.46
C ALA A 142 15.32 -8.91 -11.38
N LEU A 143 14.57 -7.80 -11.50
CA LEU A 143 14.55 -6.76 -10.47
C LEU A 143 13.84 -7.25 -9.21
N VAL A 144 12.70 -7.94 -9.37
CA VAL A 144 11.98 -8.58 -8.25
C VAL A 144 12.88 -9.52 -7.48
N GLU A 145 13.60 -10.41 -8.18
CA GLU A 145 14.55 -11.35 -7.59
C GLU A 145 15.62 -10.61 -6.77
N ARG A 146 16.27 -9.59 -7.35
CA ARG A 146 17.34 -8.83 -6.65
C ARG A 146 16.82 -8.06 -5.45
N ILE A 147 15.65 -7.42 -5.54
CA ILE A 147 15.02 -6.72 -4.41
C ILE A 147 14.68 -7.72 -3.30
N ALA A 148 14.08 -8.87 -3.62
CA ALA A 148 13.71 -9.88 -2.64
C ALA A 148 14.93 -10.43 -1.89
N LEU A 149 16.01 -10.75 -2.62
CA LEU A 149 17.28 -11.20 -2.03
C LEU A 149 17.88 -10.13 -1.12
N ARG A 150 17.93 -8.87 -1.57
CA ARG A 150 18.48 -7.77 -0.78
C ARG A 150 17.63 -7.45 0.46
N ALA A 151 16.31 -7.48 0.33
CA ALA A 151 15.40 -7.33 1.47
C ALA A 151 15.67 -8.42 2.53
N ARG A 152 15.83 -9.67 2.09
CA ARG A 152 16.15 -10.82 2.96
C ARG A 152 17.50 -10.69 3.67
N GLU A 153 18.51 -10.08 3.05
CA GLU A 153 19.81 -9.80 3.69
C GLU A 153 19.66 -8.86 4.89
N SER A 154 18.80 -7.84 4.79
CA SER A 154 18.48 -6.96 5.91
C SER A 154 17.58 -7.64 6.95
N GLY A 155 16.88 -8.72 6.57
CA GLY A 155 15.89 -9.42 7.39
C GLY A 155 14.45 -8.94 7.19
N ALA A 156 14.18 -8.18 6.13
CA ALA A 156 12.82 -7.88 5.68
C ALA A 156 12.26 -9.07 4.88
N ARG A 157 10.94 -9.23 4.88
CA ARG A 157 10.24 -10.20 4.03
C ARG A 157 9.69 -9.51 2.79
N SER A 158 9.54 -10.24 1.71
CA SER A 158 9.18 -9.72 0.40
C SER A 158 7.87 -10.35 -0.11
N HIS A 159 7.04 -9.51 -0.72
CA HIS A 159 5.74 -9.90 -1.25
C HIS A 159 5.56 -9.28 -2.63
N ILE A 160 5.00 -10.02 -3.59
CA ILE A 160 4.60 -9.47 -4.89
C ILE A 160 3.12 -9.66 -5.16
N LEU A 161 2.53 -8.71 -5.90
CA LEU A 161 1.20 -8.80 -6.47
C LEU A 161 1.30 -8.84 -8.01
N SER A 162 0.70 -9.84 -8.62
CA SER A 162 0.75 -10.09 -10.07
C SER A 162 -0.66 -10.20 -10.66
N GLY A 163 -0.85 -9.63 -11.85
CA GLY A 163 -2.08 -9.78 -12.65
C GLY A 163 -2.14 -11.13 -13.38
N MET A 164 -1.13 -11.98 -13.22
CA MET A 164 -1.11 -13.38 -13.68
C MET A 164 -1.16 -13.55 -15.19
N PHE A 165 -0.80 -12.54 -15.98
CA PHE A 165 -0.84 -12.61 -17.46
C PHE A 165 -0.10 -13.84 -18.02
N PHE A 166 0.98 -14.26 -17.38
CA PHE A 166 1.76 -15.44 -17.78
C PHE A 166 1.01 -16.78 -17.59
N ALA A 167 -0.01 -16.83 -16.73
CA ALA A 167 -0.77 -18.05 -16.43
C ALA A 167 -1.57 -18.56 -17.64
N ARG A 168 -1.75 -17.72 -18.67
CA ARG A 168 -2.29 -18.12 -19.97
C ARG A 168 -1.49 -19.24 -20.65
N GLN A 169 -0.22 -19.39 -20.28
CA GLN A 169 0.64 -20.46 -20.76
C GLN A 169 0.56 -21.69 -19.83
N PRO A 170 0.79 -22.91 -20.33
CA PRO A 170 0.67 -24.14 -19.52
C PRO A 170 1.61 -24.22 -18.31
N GLY A 171 2.71 -23.47 -18.28
CA GLY A 171 3.68 -23.49 -17.19
C GLY A 171 4.27 -22.11 -16.88
N ILE A 172 5.01 -22.04 -15.77
CA ILE A 172 5.69 -20.82 -15.31
C ILE A 172 7.04 -20.72 -16.03
N PRO A 173 7.30 -19.67 -16.85
CA PRO A 173 8.60 -19.48 -17.47
C PRO A 173 9.73 -19.35 -16.44
N ASP A 174 10.91 -19.95 -16.69
CA ASP A 174 12.03 -20.02 -15.74
C ASP A 174 12.42 -18.67 -15.12
N ARG A 175 12.40 -17.60 -15.93
CA ARG A 175 12.70 -16.24 -15.44
C ARG A 175 11.69 -15.75 -14.40
N LEU A 176 10.41 -16.09 -14.58
CA LEU A 176 9.35 -15.74 -13.62
C LEU A 176 9.43 -16.66 -12.41
N ARG A 177 9.71 -17.95 -12.64
CA ARG A 177 9.92 -18.93 -11.57
C ARG A 177 10.98 -18.47 -10.57
N ARG A 178 12.14 -18.00 -11.03
CA ARG A 178 13.19 -17.45 -10.13
C ARG A 178 12.71 -16.29 -9.29
N ALA A 179 11.96 -15.35 -9.88
CA ALA A 179 11.40 -14.22 -9.16
C ALA A 179 10.37 -14.65 -8.09
N ILE A 180 9.49 -15.60 -8.43
CA ILE A 180 8.47 -16.16 -7.53
C ILE A 180 9.14 -16.95 -6.40
N ASP A 181 10.17 -17.74 -6.70
CA ASP A 181 10.91 -18.51 -5.70
C ASP A 181 11.67 -17.59 -4.74
N ALA A 182 12.21 -16.47 -5.24
CA ALA A 182 12.97 -15.51 -4.45
C ALA A 182 12.11 -14.77 -3.41
N VAL A 183 10.83 -14.54 -3.67
CA VAL A 183 9.94 -13.80 -2.76
C VAL A 183 9.37 -14.69 -1.66
N ASP A 184 9.03 -14.08 -0.52
CA ASP A 184 8.47 -14.82 0.62
C ASP A 184 6.98 -15.12 0.45
N HIS A 185 6.24 -14.24 -0.22
CA HIS A 185 4.81 -14.41 -0.48
C HIS A 185 4.45 -13.98 -1.91
N PHE A 186 3.56 -14.74 -2.56
CA PHE A 186 3.08 -14.46 -3.91
C PHE A 186 1.56 -14.24 -3.93
N SER A 187 1.09 -13.07 -4.34
CA SER A 187 -0.33 -12.77 -4.47
C SER A 187 -0.75 -12.62 -5.93
N ALA A 188 -1.91 -13.15 -6.27
CA ALA A 188 -2.54 -13.02 -7.56
C ALA A 188 -3.77 -12.11 -7.49
N SER A 189 -3.91 -11.21 -8.45
CA SER A 189 -5.18 -10.52 -8.69
C SER A 189 -6.11 -11.42 -9.51
N LEU A 190 -7.39 -11.48 -9.13
CA LEU A 190 -8.43 -12.21 -9.85
C LEU A 190 -9.78 -11.51 -9.67
N ASP A 191 -10.40 -11.11 -10.75
CA ASP A 191 -11.76 -10.57 -10.76
C ASP A 191 -12.35 -10.68 -12.18
N VAL A 192 -13.60 -10.24 -12.35
CA VAL A 192 -14.30 -10.27 -13.64
C VAL A 192 -13.54 -9.53 -14.75
N PHE A 193 -12.76 -8.50 -14.43
CA PHE A 193 -12.02 -7.71 -15.41
C PHE A 193 -10.66 -8.34 -15.75
N HIS A 194 -10.02 -9.03 -14.82
CA HIS A 194 -8.84 -9.85 -15.12
C HIS A 194 -9.23 -11.06 -15.98
N GLU A 195 -10.39 -11.66 -15.73
CA GLU A 195 -10.89 -12.83 -16.46
C GLU A 195 -11.20 -12.56 -17.94
N GLU A 196 -11.40 -11.30 -18.33
CA GLU A 196 -11.50 -10.87 -19.74
C GLU A 196 -10.22 -11.24 -20.53
N GLU A 197 -9.07 -11.36 -19.87
CA GLU A 197 -7.77 -11.60 -20.51
C GLU A 197 -7.04 -12.85 -20.00
N VAL A 198 -7.28 -13.26 -18.76
CA VAL A 198 -6.65 -14.42 -18.11
C VAL A 198 -7.71 -15.29 -17.46
N PRO A 199 -8.01 -16.49 -18.02
CA PRO A 199 -9.05 -17.35 -17.46
C PRO A 199 -8.80 -17.73 -16.00
N ARG A 200 -9.83 -17.66 -15.15
CA ARG A 200 -9.80 -18.05 -13.73
C ARG A 200 -9.12 -19.39 -13.49
N ALA A 201 -9.52 -20.42 -14.23
CA ALA A 201 -8.95 -21.77 -14.11
C ALA A 201 -7.43 -21.79 -14.33
N ALA A 202 -6.90 -20.89 -15.14
CA ALA A 202 -5.47 -20.77 -15.36
C ALA A 202 -4.74 -20.14 -14.17
N VAL A 203 -5.32 -19.12 -13.55
CA VAL A 203 -4.82 -18.53 -12.30
C VAL A 203 -4.83 -19.56 -11.18
N LEU A 204 -5.98 -20.22 -10.96
CA LEU A 204 -6.13 -21.22 -9.90
C LEU A 204 -5.21 -22.43 -10.08
N ARG A 205 -4.95 -22.87 -11.32
CA ARG A 205 -3.96 -23.92 -11.61
C ARG A 205 -2.56 -23.52 -11.13
N VAL A 206 -2.12 -22.30 -11.46
CA VAL A 206 -0.79 -21.82 -11.06
C VAL A 206 -0.70 -21.66 -9.54
N LEU A 207 -1.73 -21.11 -8.89
CA LEU A 207 -1.75 -20.97 -7.44
C LEU A 207 -1.76 -22.32 -6.72
N LYS A 208 -2.54 -23.29 -7.21
CA LYS A 208 -2.54 -24.66 -6.68
C LYS A 208 -1.16 -25.27 -6.81
N GLN A 209 -0.53 -25.16 -7.98
CA GLN A 209 0.85 -25.64 -8.18
C GLN A 209 1.81 -25.01 -7.16
N LEU A 210 1.81 -23.68 -7.01
CA LEU A 210 2.70 -22.99 -6.07
C LEU A 210 2.43 -23.39 -4.61
N ALA A 211 1.16 -23.49 -4.21
CA ALA A 211 0.76 -23.92 -2.87
C ALA A 211 1.16 -25.38 -2.58
N ASP A 212 1.00 -26.28 -3.55
CA ASP A 212 1.41 -27.69 -3.45
C ASP A 212 2.94 -27.84 -3.36
N GLU A 213 3.68 -26.91 -3.96
CA GLU A 213 5.15 -26.77 -3.82
C GLU A 213 5.59 -26.07 -2.52
N GLY A 214 4.65 -25.65 -1.67
CA GLY A 214 4.92 -25.02 -0.37
C GLY A 214 5.23 -23.52 -0.42
N LYS A 215 4.95 -22.84 -1.54
CA LYS A 215 5.03 -21.38 -1.62
C LYS A 215 3.83 -20.76 -0.89
N ASP A 216 4.09 -19.77 -0.04
CA ASP A 216 3.03 -18.97 0.55
C ASP A 216 2.37 -18.11 -0.54
N VAL A 217 1.07 -18.31 -0.74
CA VAL A 217 0.29 -17.63 -1.77
C VAL A 217 -0.97 -16.97 -1.20
N SER A 218 -1.51 -15.99 -1.90
CA SER A 218 -2.82 -15.39 -1.62
C SER A 218 -3.52 -14.92 -2.89
N LEU A 219 -4.80 -14.57 -2.75
CA LEU A 219 -5.59 -13.94 -3.80
C LEU A 219 -6.08 -12.55 -3.35
N GLN A 220 -6.09 -11.62 -4.29
CA GLN A 220 -6.81 -10.35 -4.19
C GLN A 220 -7.95 -10.37 -5.20
N VAL A 221 -9.17 -10.31 -4.68
CA VAL A 221 -10.39 -10.33 -5.49
C VAL A 221 -11.10 -9.00 -5.32
N VAL A 222 -11.63 -8.45 -6.41
CA VAL A 222 -12.49 -7.28 -6.35
C VAL A 222 -13.86 -7.54 -6.95
N GLY A 223 -14.88 -6.98 -6.32
CA GLY A 223 -16.25 -6.96 -6.83
C GLY A 223 -16.79 -5.54 -6.92
N MET A 224 -17.98 -5.40 -7.49
CA MET A 224 -18.65 -4.10 -7.62
C MET A 224 -19.26 -3.64 -6.29
N ASP A 225 -19.84 -4.57 -5.53
CA ASP A 225 -20.41 -4.38 -4.20
C ASP A 225 -20.39 -5.70 -3.41
N GLU A 226 -20.91 -5.72 -2.18
CA GLU A 226 -20.89 -6.93 -1.34
C GLU A 226 -21.84 -8.05 -1.82
N ASP A 227 -22.83 -7.70 -2.65
CA ASP A 227 -23.83 -8.63 -3.18
C ASP A 227 -23.54 -9.05 -4.63
N ASP A 228 -22.39 -8.65 -5.16
CA ASP A 228 -21.92 -9.00 -6.50
C ASP A 228 -21.94 -10.54 -6.68
N PRO A 229 -22.78 -11.09 -7.58
CA PRO A 229 -22.87 -12.53 -7.81
C PRO A 229 -21.53 -13.16 -8.20
N TYR A 230 -20.67 -12.40 -8.88
CA TYR A 230 -19.33 -12.85 -9.24
C TYR A 230 -18.50 -13.18 -7.99
N LEU A 231 -18.60 -12.38 -6.91
CA LEU A 231 -17.86 -12.63 -5.67
C LEU A 231 -18.28 -13.96 -5.03
N ALA A 232 -19.57 -14.29 -5.04
CA ALA A 232 -20.04 -15.57 -4.52
C ALA A 232 -19.46 -16.74 -5.33
N GLU A 233 -19.59 -16.69 -6.65
CA GLU A 233 -19.09 -17.75 -7.55
C GLU A 233 -17.57 -17.92 -7.47
N VAL A 234 -16.80 -16.83 -7.55
CA VAL A 234 -15.34 -16.90 -7.56
C VAL A 234 -14.79 -17.37 -6.22
N THR A 235 -15.41 -16.98 -5.10
CA THR A 235 -14.94 -17.41 -3.77
C THR A 235 -15.23 -18.89 -3.54
N ASP A 236 -16.38 -19.40 -3.98
CA ASP A 236 -16.68 -20.84 -3.95
C ASP A 236 -15.70 -21.66 -4.81
N ASP A 237 -15.39 -21.19 -6.02
CA ASP A 237 -14.38 -21.81 -6.90
C ASP A 237 -12.99 -21.82 -6.25
N ILE A 238 -12.57 -20.70 -5.64
CA ILE A 238 -11.29 -20.59 -4.95
C ILE A 238 -11.21 -21.61 -3.81
N ARG A 239 -12.23 -21.65 -2.96
CA ARG A 239 -12.29 -22.55 -1.80
C ARG A 239 -12.25 -24.01 -2.22
N THR A 240 -13.03 -24.37 -3.22
CA THR A 240 -13.08 -25.73 -3.77
C THR A 240 -11.74 -26.12 -4.42
N THR A 241 -11.16 -25.25 -5.23
CA THR A 241 -9.95 -25.57 -6.01
C THR A 241 -8.68 -25.57 -5.15
N LEU A 242 -8.61 -24.66 -4.17
CA LEU A 242 -7.44 -24.46 -3.31
C LEU A 242 -7.61 -25.07 -1.91
N GLU A 243 -8.73 -25.76 -1.67
CA GLU A 243 -9.01 -26.56 -0.47
C GLU A 243 -8.89 -25.74 0.82
N ASP A 244 -9.40 -24.50 0.82
CA ASP A 244 -9.33 -23.57 1.97
C ASP A 244 -7.90 -23.27 2.49
N ARG A 245 -6.85 -23.55 1.69
CA ARG A 245 -5.44 -23.33 2.08
C ARG A 245 -4.91 -21.93 1.78
N VAL A 246 -5.58 -21.20 0.89
CA VAL A 246 -5.06 -19.95 0.34
C VAL A 246 -5.93 -18.77 0.82
N PRO A 247 -5.37 -17.80 1.57
CA PRO A 247 -6.11 -16.63 2.02
C PRO A 247 -6.52 -15.74 0.85
N VAL A 248 -7.73 -15.18 0.97
CA VAL A 248 -8.31 -14.27 -0.02
C VAL A 248 -8.61 -12.94 0.64
N TRP A 249 -8.10 -11.85 0.08
CA TRP A 249 -8.56 -10.51 0.39
C TRP A 249 -9.56 -10.06 -0.67
N VAL A 250 -10.80 -9.82 -0.24
CA VAL A 250 -11.86 -9.30 -1.09
C VAL A 250 -12.05 -7.81 -0.81
N SER A 251 -12.01 -6.99 -1.86
CA SER A 251 -12.30 -5.56 -1.79
C SER A 251 -13.26 -5.13 -2.90
N LEU A 252 -13.60 -3.84 -2.95
CA LEU A 252 -14.52 -3.31 -3.95
C LEU A 252 -13.80 -2.43 -4.95
N VAL A 253 -14.32 -2.35 -6.18
CA VAL A 253 -13.80 -1.44 -7.20
C VAL A 253 -13.96 0.00 -6.72
N GLY A 254 -12.83 0.70 -6.58
CA GLY A 254 -12.81 2.12 -6.25
C GLY A 254 -12.89 3.00 -7.49
N ASN A 255 -13.45 4.20 -7.35
CA ASN A 255 -13.44 5.25 -8.38
C ASN A 255 -12.04 5.90 -8.47
N VAL A 256 -11.10 5.20 -9.10
CA VAL A 256 -9.73 5.65 -9.34
C VAL A 256 -9.20 5.02 -10.62
N GLY A 257 -8.15 5.62 -11.21
CA GLY A 257 -7.56 5.08 -12.43
C GLY A 257 -8.57 5.00 -13.57
N ARG A 258 -8.58 3.87 -14.28
CA ARG A 258 -9.54 3.63 -15.38
C ARG A 258 -10.99 3.49 -14.91
N ALA A 259 -11.21 3.08 -13.66
CA ALA A 259 -12.56 2.97 -13.13
C ALA A 259 -13.25 4.33 -13.07
N SER A 260 -12.50 5.43 -12.95
CA SER A 260 -13.08 6.77 -12.84
C SER A 260 -13.82 7.24 -14.09
N GLU A 261 -13.57 6.62 -15.25
CA GLU A 261 -14.24 6.94 -16.50
C GLU A 261 -15.69 6.42 -16.57
N TRP A 262 -16.04 5.42 -15.75
CA TRP A 262 -17.32 4.72 -15.87
C TRP A 262 -17.99 4.42 -14.53
N LEU A 263 -17.24 4.35 -13.43
CA LEU A 263 -17.81 4.24 -12.09
C LEU A 263 -18.19 5.64 -11.62
N PRO A 264 -19.44 5.88 -11.16
CA PRO A 264 -19.82 7.18 -10.65
C PRO A 264 -18.98 7.53 -9.41
N GLU A 265 -18.69 8.82 -9.24
CA GLU A 265 -18.16 9.32 -7.96
C GLU A 265 -19.18 8.94 -6.89
N PRO A 266 -18.80 8.18 -5.85
CA PRO A 266 -19.74 7.83 -4.80
C PRO A 266 -20.29 9.13 -4.22
N GLY A 267 -21.60 9.35 -4.38
CA GLY A 267 -22.27 10.58 -4.00
C GLY A 267 -22.10 10.86 -2.51
N GLY A 268 -21.02 11.53 -2.11
CA GLY A 268 -20.75 12.03 -0.77
C GLY A 268 -20.60 11.01 0.36
N THR A 269 -20.75 9.70 0.15
CA THR A 269 -20.85 8.72 1.26
C THR A 269 -19.91 7.53 1.22
N ALA A 270 -18.96 7.42 0.27
CA ALA A 270 -17.81 6.52 0.42
C ALA A 270 -16.82 7.08 1.46
N THR A 271 -17.33 7.30 2.65
CA THR A 271 -16.56 7.21 3.88
C THR A 271 -16.15 5.74 3.95
N PRO A 272 -14.87 5.36 4.18
CA PRO A 272 -14.61 4.01 4.68
C PRO A 272 -15.60 3.82 5.84
N PRO A 273 -16.45 2.78 5.85
CA PRO A 273 -17.61 2.72 6.74
C PRO A 273 -17.12 3.15 8.11
N ALA A 274 -17.53 4.35 8.54
CA ALA A 274 -17.20 4.82 9.86
C ALA A 274 -17.73 3.70 10.73
N ALA A 275 -16.85 2.98 11.43
CA ALA A 275 -17.16 1.74 12.12
C ALA A 275 -18.55 1.92 12.73
N THR A 276 -19.56 1.34 12.09
CA THR A 276 -20.94 1.55 12.50
C THR A 276 -21.04 0.74 13.76
N GLY A 277 -20.77 1.41 14.88
CA GLY A 277 -21.27 0.95 16.16
C GLY A 277 -22.76 0.64 15.98
N PRO A 278 -23.28 -0.36 16.71
CA PRO A 278 -24.66 -0.78 16.57
C PRO A 278 -25.59 0.44 16.60
N VAL A 279 -26.35 0.61 15.52
CA VAL A 279 -27.45 1.57 15.46
C VAL A 279 -28.40 1.19 16.60
N PRO A 280 -28.72 2.09 17.55
CA PRO A 280 -29.74 1.79 18.55
C PRO A 280 -31.02 1.40 17.84
N ALA A 281 -31.60 0.26 18.23
CA ALA A 281 -32.80 -0.32 17.61
C ALA A 281 -34.07 0.54 17.78
N ASP A 282 -33.95 1.65 18.49
CA ASP A 282 -35.06 2.46 18.93
C ASP A 282 -35.18 3.63 17.94
N GLY A 283 -36.06 3.48 16.94
CA GLY A 283 -36.34 4.45 15.87
C GLY A 283 -36.88 5.81 16.33
N GLY A 284 -36.08 6.51 17.13
CA GLY A 284 -36.38 7.85 17.61
C GLY A 284 -36.36 8.87 16.46
N PRO A 285 -37.20 9.91 16.53
CA PRO A 285 -37.27 10.95 15.52
C PRO A 285 -35.93 11.70 15.39
N PRO A 286 -35.58 12.24 14.21
CA PRO A 286 -34.35 12.96 13.99
C PRO A 286 -34.37 14.27 14.78
N TYR A 287 -33.78 14.24 15.98
CA TYR A 287 -33.43 15.47 16.68
C TYR A 287 -32.37 16.20 15.85
N SER A 288 -32.63 17.47 15.57
CA SER A 288 -31.66 18.43 15.02
C SER A 288 -30.57 18.67 16.07
N ALA A 289 -29.66 17.70 16.21
CA ALA A 289 -28.49 17.85 17.04
C ALA A 289 -27.59 18.95 16.45
N PRO A 290 -26.96 19.79 17.29
CA PRO A 290 -25.90 20.68 16.81
C PRO A 290 -24.86 19.88 16.03
N PRO A 291 -24.12 20.48 15.07
CA PRO A 291 -23.14 19.77 14.28
C PRO A 291 -22.14 19.11 15.23
N HIS A 292 -22.26 17.79 15.40
CA HIS A 292 -21.34 17.04 16.22
C HIS A 292 -19.98 17.07 15.54
N PRO A 293 -18.89 17.20 16.31
CA PRO A 293 -17.55 17.09 15.76
C PRO A 293 -17.44 15.78 14.98
N ALA A 294 -16.78 15.82 13.82
CA ALA A 294 -16.57 14.64 13.00
C ALA A 294 -15.91 13.56 13.87
N PRO A 295 -16.42 12.32 13.92
CA PRO A 295 -15.81 11.29 14.75
C PRO A 295 -14.38 10.99 14.25
N PRO A 296 -13.44 10.69 15.15
CA PRO A 296 -12.10 10.28 14.74
C PRO A 296 -12.18 9.00 13.90
N SER A 297 -11.46 8.98 12.78
CA SER A 297 -11.39 7.85 11.87
C SER A 297 -9.95 7.70 11.36
N PRO A 298 -9.09 6.98 12.12
CA PRO A 298 -7.69 6.69 11.78
C PRO A 298 -7.43 6.28 10.31
N CYS A 299 -6.26 6.63 9.76
CA CYS A 299 -5.85 6.18 8.42
C CYS A 299 -4.67 5.20 8.52
N GLU A 300 -4.95 3.91 8.54
CA GLU A 300 -3.93 2.85 8.56
C GLU A 300 -3.15 2.81 7.25
N MET A 301 -3.79 3.19 6.14
CA MET A 301 -3.15 3.21 4.83
C MET A 301 -1.96 4.16 4.77
N ALA A 302 -1.92 5.16 5.66
CA ALA A 302 -0.84 6.14 5.74
C ALA A 302 0.39 5.71 6.58
N ALA A 303 0.38 4.47 7.10
CA ALA A 303 1.45 3.93 7.92
C ALA A 303 2.64 3.40 7.12
N TRP A 304 2.47 3.06 5.83
CA TRP A 304 3.56 2.52 5.01
C TRP A 304 3.91 3.48 3.89
N PRO A 305 5.19 3.85 3.73
CA PRO A 305 5.65 4.58 2.57
C PRO A 305 5.44 3.78 1.27
N LEU A 306 5.28 4.51 0.17
CA LEU A 306 5.29 3.99 -1.19
C LEU A 306 6.34 4.73 -2.01
N VAL A 307 7.19 3.99 -2.71
CA VAL A 307 8.07 4.52 -3.75
C VAL A 307 7.33 4.48 -5.08
N SER A 308 6.99 5.66 -5.61
CA SER A 308 6.26 5.81 -6.87
C SER A 308 7.16 5.47 -8.06
N PHE A 309 6.56 5.40 -9.25
CA PHE A 309 7.23 5.04 -10.50
C PHE A 309 8.46 5.91 -10.77
N ASP A 310 8.41 7.21 -10.42
CA ASP A 310 9.46 8.22 -10.65
C ASP A 310 10.50 8.32 -9.50
N GLY A 311 10.35 7.49 -8.47
CA GLY A 311 11.17 7.50 -7.26
C GLY A 311 10.69 8.45 -6.15
N THR A 312 9.62 9.22 -6.35
CA THR A 312 9.02 10.01 -5.27
C THR A 312 8.51 9.08 -4.17
N VAL A 313 8.88 9.35 -2.92
CA VAL A 313 8.43 8.58 -1.76
C VAL A 313 7.25 9.29 -1.11
N VAL A 314 6.09 8.63 -1.05
CA VAL A 314 4.85 9.17 -0.48
C VAL A 314 4.37 8.32 0.70
N ALA A 315 3.59 8.93 1.60
CA ALA A 315 3.03 8.27 2.77
C ALA A 315 1.68 7.58 2.53
N CYS A 316 1.19 7.46 1.29
CA CYS A 316 -0.14 6.95 0.99
C CYS A 316 -0.15 6.08 -0.27
N CYS A 317 -0.93 4.99 -0.25
CA CYS A 317 -1.14 4.12 -1.40
C CYS A 317 -2.32 4.52 -2.29
N ASN A 318 -3.04 5.61 -1.97
CA ASN A 318 -4.09 6.10 -2.84
C ASN A 318 -3.49 6.52 -4.18
N GLN A 319 -3.97 5.95 -5.29
CA GLN A 319 -3.34 6.13 -6.58
C GLN A 319 -3.26 7.60 -7.01
N ASN A 320 -4.24 8.43 -6.69
CA ASN A 320 -4.20 9.85 -7.04
C ASN A 320 -2.98 10.54 -6.41
N VAL A 321 -2.59 10.14 -5.19
CA VAL A 321 -1.37 10.61 -4.52
C VAL A 321 -0.11 10.06 -5.19
N VAL A 322 -0.11 8.77 -5.55
CA VAL A 322 1.00 8.11 -6.27
C VAL A 322 1.27 8.80 -7.61
N ASP A 323 0.21 9.26 -8.27
CA ASP A 323 0.22 10.00 -9.54
C ASP A 323 0.50 11.49 -9.36
N GLY A 324 0.73 11.93 -8.12
CA GLY A 324 1.11 13.29 -7.78
C GLY A 324 -0.03 14.31 -7.84
N LEU A 325 -1.30 13.90 -7.93
CA LEU A 325 -2.47 14.78 -7.94
C LEU A 325 -2.35 15.91 -8.98
N GLY A 326 -1.90 15.59 -10.20
CA GLY A 326 -1.68 16.59 -11.25
C GLY A 326 -0.58 17.61 -10.91
N GLY A 327 0.43 17.19 -10.13
CA GLY A 327 1.53 18.04 -9.66
C GLY A 327 1.30 18.70 -8.30
N ARG A 328 0.15 18.46 -7.65
CA ARG A 328 -0.21 19.02 -6.33
C ARG A 328 -0.10 17.99 -5.21
N LEU A 329 1.06 17.34 -5.07
CA LEU A 329 1.27 16.39 -3.98
C LEU A 329 1.29 17.11 -2.61
N PRO A 330 0.38 16.77 -1.66
CA PRO A 330 0.31 17.45 -0.37
C PRO A 330 1.62 17.31 0.41
N ALA A 331 2.09 18.41 0.98
CA ALA A 331 3.39 18.47 1.64
C ALA A 331 3.54 17.40 2.72
N HIS A 332 2.50 17.20 3.55
CA HIS A 332 2.52 16.18 4.61
C HIS A 332 2.65 14.74 4.09
N LEU A 333 2.18 14.43 2.87
CA LEU A 333 2.27 13.10 2.25
C LEU A 333 3.59 12.86 1.51
N ARG A 334 4.32 13.90 1.08
CA ARG A 334 5.60 13.75 0.37
C ARG A 334 6.76 13.48 1.32
N LEU A 335 7.20 12.23 1.47
CA LEU A 335 8.25 11.84 2.42
C LEU A 335 9.68 12.05 1.89
N GLY A 336 9.90 11.99 0.58
CA GLY A 336 11.25 12.11 0.03
C GLY A 336 11.37 11.63 -1.42
N ASP A 337 12.59 11.21 -1.76
CA ASP A 337 13.00 10.74 -3.07
C ASP A 337 13.97 9.56 -2.93
N ALA A 338 13.59 8.40 -3.47
CA ALA A 338 14.32 7.14 -3.34
C ALA A 338 15.72 7.18 -3.98
N ARG A 339 16.01 8.17 -4.84
CA ARG A 339 17.33 8.37 -5.44
C ARG A 339 18.33 8.99 -4.47
N THR A 340 17.86 9.67 -3.42
CA THR A 340 18.72 10.46 -2.52
C THR A 340 18.49 10.17 -1.04
N ASP A 341 17.28 9.77 -0.67
CA ASP A 341 16.89 9.53 0.73
C ASP A 341 16.99 8.04 1.06
N SER A 342 17.56 7.74 2.23
CA SER A 342 17.57 6.39 2.80
C SER A 342 16.22 6.02 3.42
N TRP A 343 16.01 4.72 3.65
CA TRP A 343 14.89 4.22 4.44
C TRP A 343 14.75 4.92 5.80
N GLN A 344 15.87 5.04 6.52
CA GLN A 344 15.91 5.73 7.82
C GLN A 344 15.39 7.17 7.70
N THR A 345 15.89 7.91 6.71
CA THR A 345 15.48 9.29 6.46
C THR A 345 13.97 9.39 6.20
N VAL A 346 13.43 8.48 5.37
CA VAL A 346 12.01 8.42 5.04
C VAL A 346 11.18 8.14 6.30
N ILE A 347 11.57 7.17 7.12
CA ILE A 347 10.81 6.79 8.32
C ILE A 347 10.90 7.84 9.43
N GLU A 348 12.05 8.49 9.61
CA GLU A 348 12.17 9.62 10.52
C GLU A 348 11.22 10.75 10.15
N ARG A 349 11.15 11.12 8.86
CA ARG A 349 10.19 12.11 8.36
C ARG A 349 8.75 11.66 8.56
N GLN A 350 8.44 10.39 8.27
CA GLN A 350 7.10 9.84 8.42
C GLN A 350 6.61 9.85 9.88
N ARG A 351 7.53 9.63 10.82
CA ARG A 351 7.26 9.63 12.26
C ARG A 351 7.25 11.03 12.87
N ALA A 352 8.02 11.97 12.32
CA ALA A 352 8.14 13.32 12.88
C ALA A 352 6.98 14.25 12.47
N ARG A 353 6.40 14.07 11.27
CA ARG A 353 5.39 15.00 10.72
C ARG A 353 4.08 14.97 11.49
N HIS A 354 3.68 16.12 12.05
CA HIS A 354 2.49 16.24 12.89
C HIS A 354 1.20 15.99 12.13
N LEU A 355 1.02 16.55 10.92
CA LEU A 355 -0.17 16.25 10.11
C LEU A 355 -0.30 14.76 9.81
N LEU A 356 0.80 14.09 9.45
CA LEU A 356 0.76 12.67 9.13
C LEU A 356 0.50 11.78 10.35
N ARG A 357 1.08 12.13 11.52
CA ARG A 357 0.74 11.51 12.80
C ARG A 357 -0.75 11.68 13.12
N GLY A 358 -1.26 12.90 12.99
CA GLY A 358 -2.66 13.23 13.22
C GLY A 358 -3.62 12.48 12.28
N VAL A 359 -3.29 12.37 10.99
CA VAL A 359 -4.07 11.60 10.02
C VAL A 359 -4.12 10.12 10.40
N ARG A 360 -3.00 9.52 10.83
CA ARG A 360 -2.99 8.12 11.29
C ARG A 360 -3.77 7.91 12.57
N ALA A 361 -3.72 8.84 13.53
CA ALA A 361 -4.36 8.68 14.83
C ALA A 361 -5.83 9.09 14.85
N PHE A 362 -6.22 10.14 14.13
CA PHE A 362 -7.55 10.74 14.25
C PHE A 362 -8.29 10.84 12.91
N GLY A 363 -7.58 10.68 11.80
CA GLY A 363 -8.15 10.89 10.47
C GLY A 363 -8.17 12.36 10.04
N PRO A 364 -8.34 12.60 8.74
CA PRO A 364 -8.22 13.93 8.15
C PRO A 364 -9.38 14.87 8.52
N ALA A 365 -10.62 14.36 8.61
CA ALA A 365 -11.79 15.19 8.94
C ALA A 365 -11.74 15.74 10.37
N TYR A 366 -11.47 14.86 11.34
CA TYR A 366 -11.28 15.26 12.73
C TYR A 366 -10.13 16.26 12.86
N LEU A 367 -9.01 16.01 12.17
CA LEU A 367 -7.85 16.89 12.24
C LEU A 367 -8.15 18.28 11.68
N ALA A 368 -8.78 18.38 10.50
CA ALA A 368 -9.16 19.64 9.87
C ALA A 368 -10.04 20.51 10.80
N GLU A 369 -11.03 19.88 11.46
CA GLU A 369 -11.89 20.57 12.42
C GLU A 369 -11.09 21.10 13.62
N ARG A 370 -10.20 20.28 14.19
CA ARG A 370 -9.39 20.68 15.35
C ARG A 370 -8.35 21.74 15.05
N THR A 371 -7.87 21.81 13.81
CA THR A 371 -6.86 22.79 13.38
C THR A 371 -7.46 24.09 12.87
N GLY A 372 -8.80 24.18 12.79
CA GLY A 372 -9.49 25.35 12.27
C GLY A 372 -9.38 25.50 10.76
N SER A 373 -8.98 24.44 10.05
CA SER A 373 -8.96 24.40 8.59
C SER A 373 -10.40 24.46 8.12
N ALA A 374 -10.78 25.56 7.45
CA ALA A 374 -12.19 25.85 7.15
C ALA A 374 -12.87 24.64 6.47
N PRO A 375 -14.05 24.21 6.96
CA PRO A 375 -14.82 23.14 6.34
C PRO A 375 -15.49 23.68 5.08
N GLY A 376 -14.72 23.93 4.02
CA GLY A 376 -15.26 24.09 2.69
C GLY A 376 -15.77 22.74 2.21
N SER A 377 -16.95 22.32 2.68
CA SER A 377 -17.67 21.08 2.30
C SER A 377 -16.72 19.94 1.91
N CYS A 378 -15.94 19.43 2.86
CA CYS A 378 -14.92 18.43 2.56
C CYS A 378 -15.60 17.17 1.99
N SER A 379 -15.43 16.97 0.68
CA SER A 379 -16.16 16.03 -0.17
C SER A 379 -15.52 14.63 -0.12
N GLY A 380 -15.48 14.06 1.08
CA GLY A 380 -14.97 12.71 1.32
C GLY A 380 -13.63 12.65 2.04
N TYR A 381 -13.35 11.46 2.57
CA TYR A 381 -12.23 11.20 3.49
C TYR A 381 -10.86 11.55 2.90
N CYS A 382 -10.50 10.98 1.74
CA CYS A 382 -9.21 11.23 1.09
C CYS A 382 -9.07 12.67 0.61
N LYS A 383 -10.15 13.26 0.07
CA LYS A 383 -10.13 14.65 -0.42
C LYS A 383 -9.87 15.63 0.72
N THR A 384 -10.44 15.39 1.90
CA THR A 384 -10.12 16.16 3.11
C THR A 384 -8.62 16.08 3.43
N CYS A 385 -8.05 14.87 3.41
CA CYS A 385 -6.63 14.65 3.65
C CYS A 385 -5.77 15.48 2.69
N PHE A 386 -6.09 15.44 1.39
CA PHE A 386 -5.29 16.13 0.37
C PHE A 386 -5.20 17.64 0.59
N MET A 387 -6.24 18.26 1.15
CA MET A 387 -6.29 19.71 1.39
C MET A 387 -5.64 20.15 2.71
N LEU A 388 -5.27 19.23 3.61
CA LEU A 388 -4.73 19.60 4.94
C LEU A 388 -3.46 20.46 4.87
N SER A 389 -2.66 20.34 3.81
CA SER A 389 -1.45 21.16 3.64
C SER A 389 -1.64 22.34 2.69
N ASP A 390 -2.87 22.63 2.22
CA ASP A 390 -3.11 23.81 1.37
C ASP A 390 -2.96 25.12 2.17
N ASP A 391 -3.19 25.09 3.49
CA ASP A 391 -2.99 26.22 4.40
C ASP A 391 -1.85 25.94 5.41
N PRO A 392 -0.73 26.69 5.37
CA PRO A 392 0.37 26.56 6.34
C PRO A 392 -0.05 26.72 7.80
N ALA A 393 -1.12 27.47 8.09
CA ALA A 393 -1.65 27.60 9.46
C ALA A 393 -2.17 26.26 9.99
N THR A 394 -2.64 25.37 9.10
CA THR A 394 -3.09 24.03 9.47
C THR A 394 -1.95 23.19 10.02
N GLU A 395 -0.76 23.22 9.40
CA GLU A 395 0.42 22.51 9.91
C GLU A 395 0.85 23.04 11.28
N ALA A 396 0.88 24.36 11.47
CA ALA A 396 1.22 24.97 12.76
C ALA A 396 0.23 24.59 13.86
N SER A 397 -1.07 24.65 13.56
CA SER A 397 -2.14 24.21 14.49
C SER A 397 -2.03 22.71 14.79
N ALA A 398 -1.72 21.88 13.80
CA ALA A 398 -1.52 20.45 13.99
C ALA A 398 -0.32 20.17 14.88
N ALA A 399 0.78 20.90 14.73
CA ALA A 399 1.94 20.78 15.61
C ALA A 399 1.57 21.06 17.07
N VAL A 400 0.89 22.18 17.33
CA VAL A 400 0.40 22.54 18.67
C VAL A 400 -0.55 21.46 19.21
N PHE A 401 -1.48 20.95 18.40
CA PHE A 401 -2.44 19.93 18.82
C PHE A 401 -1.76 18.60 19.15
N MET A 402 -0.87 18.11 18.27
CA MET A 402 -0.21 16.81 18.36
C MET A 402 0.91 16.74 19.40
N ASP A 403 1.43 17.90 19.86
CA ASP A 403 2.43 17.97 20.91
C ASP A 403 1.87 18.11 22.32
N ARG A 404 0.55 18.31 22.47
CA ARG A 404 -0.10 18.27 23.79
C ARG A 404 0.12 16.90 24.44
N PRO A 405 0.48 16.82 25.73
CA PRO A 405 0.67 15.56 26.43
C PRO A 405 -0.55 14.62 26.33
N GLY A 406 -1.76 15.17 26.45
CA GLY A 406 -3.00 14.42 26.29
C GLY A 406 -3.17 13.83 24.89
N THR A 407 -2.87 14.59 23.84
CA THR A 407 -2.95 14.10 22.44
C THR A 407 -1.92 13.02 22.17
N ARG A 408 -0.70 13.14 22.72
CA ARG A 408 0.32 12.09 22.60
C ARG A 408 -0.11 10.80 23.29
N ALA A 409 -0.68 10.89 24.48
CA ALA A 409 -1.23 9.72 25.17
C ALA A 409 -2.37 9.07 24.37
N MET A 410 -3.26 9.87 23.77
CA MET A 410 -4.31 9.37 22.88
C MET A 410 -3.74 8.70 21.64
N GLU A 411 -2.75 9.28 20.96
CA GLU A 411 -2.08 8.69 19.80
C GLU A 411 -1.51 7.31 20.13
N THR A 412 -0.79 7.19 21.26
CA THR A 412 -0.28 5.90 21.74
C THR A 412 -1.41 4.92 21.98
N ARG A 413 -2.48 5.31 22.67
CA ARG A 413 -3.59 4.41 22.97
C ARG A 413 -4.36 3.98 21.73
N ILE A 414 -4.52 4.87 20.75
CA ILE A 414 -5.14 4.55 19.46
C ILE A 414 -4.27 3.55 18.70
N ALA A 415 -2.96 3.75 18.67
CA ALA A 415 -2.05 2.80 18.02
C ALA A 415 -2.13 1.39 18.65
N GLU A 416 -2.24 1.32 19.98
CA GLU A 416 -2.47 0.05 20.71
C GLU A 416 -3.81 -0.58 20.30
N LEU A 417 -4.92 0.19 20.35
CA LEU A 417 -6.25 -0.31 20.00
C LEU A 417 -6.33 -0.82 18.55
N VAL A 418 -5.71 -0.10 17.60
CA VAL A 418 -5.63 -0.54 16.20
C VAL A 418 -4.77 -1.80 16.07
N GLY A 419 -3.70 -1.93 16.85
CA GLY A 419 -2.90 -3.14 16.93
C GLY A 419 -3.69 -4.34 17.48
N ASP A 420 -4.43 -4.12 18.56
CA ASP A 420 -5.24 -5.13 19.26
C ASP A 420 -6.46 -5.58 18.44
N ALA A 421 -7.04 -4.69 17.63
CA ALA A 421 -8.14 -5.02 16.72
C ALA A 421 -7.75 -6.09 15.69
N GLY A 422 -6.45 -6.19 15.38
CA GLY A 422 -5.90 -7.24 14.55
C GLY A 422 -6.23 -7.13 13.05
N PRO A 423 -5.78 -8.11 12.24
CA PRO A 423 -5.88 -8.04 10.79
C PRO A 423 -7.30 -8.22 10.24
N ASP A 424 -8.19 -8.94 10.93
CA ASP A 424 -9.61 -9.10 10.52
C ASP A 424 -10.34 -7.74 10.49
N TRP A 425 -10.09 -6.87 11.48
CA TRP A 425 -10.66 -5.53 11.50
C TRP A 425 -10.24 -4.71 10.27
N LEU A 426 -8.98 -4.81 9.86
CA LEU A 426 -8.48 -4.13 8.67
C LEU A 426 -9.11 -4.69 7.39
N ALA A 427 -9.33 -6.01 7.34
CA ALA A 427 -10.09 -6.68 6.27
C ALA A 427 -11.49 -6.09 6.14
N ARG A 428 -12.22 -5.97 7.26
CA ARG A 428 -13.59 -5.43 7.26
C ARG A 428 -13.63 -3.95 6.90
N ARG A 429 -12.62 -3.18 7.30
CA ARG A 429 -12.57 -1.73 7.07
C ARG A 429 -12.20 -1.37 5.63
N PHE A 430 -11.28 -2.10 5.01
CA PHE A 430 -10.73 -1.78 3.69
C PHE A 430 -11.04 -2.81 2.60
N GLY A 431 -11.62 -3.95 2.97
CA GLY A 431 -12.20 -4.94 2.08
C GLY A 431 -13.72 -4.95 2.17
N THR A 432 -14.30 -6.14 2.11
CA THR A 432 -15.75 -6.36 2.30
C THR A 432 -16.00 -6.96 3.67
N HIS A 433 -17.11 -6.59 4.32
CA HIS A 433 -17.50 -7.19 5.59
C HIS A 433 -17.91 -8.65 5.40
N ARG A 434 -18.64 -8.94 4.31
CA ARG A 434 -19.20 -10.26 3.99
C ARG A 434 -18.14 -11.34 3.80
N TYR A 435 -17.00 -11.01 3.19
CA TYR A 435 -15.95 -11.98 2.84
C TYR A 435 -14.66 -11.79 3.66
N ALA A 436 -14.72 -11.03 4.77
CA ALA A 436 -13.56 -10.72 5.60
C ALA A 436 -12.89 -11.97 6.21
N ASP A 437 -13.66 -13.03 6.46
CA ASP A 437 -13.18 -14.29 7.03
C ASP A 437 -12.33 -15.09 6.05
N LEU A 438 -12.46 -14.89 4.73
CA LEU A 438 -11.64 -15.57 3.73
C LEU A 438 -10.14 -15.23 3.85
N MET A 439 -9.82 -14.11 4.50
CA MET A 439 -8.45 -13.75 4.85
C MET A 439 -7.81 -14.69 5.87
N LEU A 440 -8.59 -15.50 6.59
CA LEU A 440 -8.13 -16.46 7.60
C LEU A 440 -7.88 -17.86 7.03
N LEU A 441 -8.25 -18.13 5.77
CA LEU A 441 -8.01 -19.42 5.12
C LEU A 441 -6.50 -19.74 5.13
N GLY A 442 -6.16 -20.99 5.44
CA GLY A 442 -4.76 -21.42 5.59
C GLY A 442 -4.04 -20.92 6.84
N TYR A 443 -4.65 -20.06 7.67
CA TYR A 443 -3.98 -19.51 8.85
C TYR A 443 -3.89 -20.54 9.98
N ARG A 444 -2.66 -20.87 10.39
CA ARG A 444 -2.39 -21.82 11.48
C ARG A 444 -2.21 -21.17 12.86
N GLY A 445 -2.42 -19.86 12.98
CA GLY A 445 -2.11 -19.12 14.19
C GLY A 445 -0.60 -19.01 14.46
N PRO A 446 -0.18 -18.23 15.48
CA PRO A 446 1.05 -18.57 16.18
C PRO A 446 0.85 -19.91 16.89
N GLU A 447 1.79 -20.85 16.76
CA GLU A 447 1.80 -22.00 17.66
C GLU A 447 1.76 -21.47 19.10
N PRO A 448 0.89 -22.00 19.97
CA PRO A 448 0.93 -21.63 21.38
C PRO A 448 2.35 -21.88 21.86
N VAL A 449 3.04 -20.82 22.27
CA VAL A 449 4.37 -20.93 22.87
C VAL A 449 4.19 -21.89 24.03
N ALA A 450 4.78 -23.07 23.94
CA ALA A 450 4.74 -24.05 25.02
C ALA A 450 5.26 -23.33 26.27
N VAL A 451 4.35 -22.98 27.17
CA VAL A 451 4.72 -22.46 28.47
C VAL A 451 5.41 -23.62 29.12
N HIS A 452 6.74 -23.62 29.10
CA HIS A 452 7.51 -24.49 29.97
C HIS A 452 7.09 -24.12 31.39
N THR A 453 6.12 -24.84 31.91
CA THR A 453 5.86 -24.93 33.33
C THR A 453 7.09 -25.61 33.91
N GLY A 454 8.11 -24.80 34.19
CA GLY A 454 9.26 -25.23 34.96
C GLY A 454 8.72 -25.82 36.25
N GLY A 455 8.70 -27.15 36.32
CA GLY A 455 8.38 -27.87 37.53
C GLY A 455 9.36 -27.42 38.58
N ASN A 456 8.88 -26.67 39.55
CA ASN A 456 9.60 -26.43 40.79
C ASN A 456 9.86 -27.80 41.42
N GLY A 457 11.12 -28.23 41.33
CA GLY A 457 11.63 -29.32 42.11
C GLY A 457 11.34 -29.07 43.58
N SER A 458 10.83 -30.11 44.21
CA SER A 458 10.61 -30.24 45.65
C SER A 458 11.81 -29.76 46.46
N CYS A 459 11.58 -28.84 47.40
CA CYS A 459 12.33 -28.84 48.65
C CYS A 459 11.51 -29.65 49.67
N ALA A 460 11.99 -30.85 49.97
CA ALA A 460 11.67 -31.58 51.18
C ALA A 460 12.99 -31.91 51.88
N VAL A 461 12.97 -31.71 53.21
CA VAL A 461 14.03 -31.83 54.24
C VAL A 461 14.92 -30.62 54.41
#